data_AF-A0A433XLY0-F1
#
_entry.id   AF-A0A433XLY0-F1
#
_cell.length_a   1.000
_cell.length_b   1.000
_cell.length_c   1.000
_cell.angle_alpha   90.00
_cell.angle_beta   90.00
_cell.angle_gamma   90.00
#
_symmetry.space_group_name_H-M   'P 1'
#
loop_
_entity.id
_entity.type
_entity.pdbx_description
1 polymer ?
#
loop_
_entity_poly.entity_id
_entity_poly.type
_entity_poly.pdbx_seq_one_letter_code
_entity_poly.pdbx_strand_id
1 'polypeptide(L)'
;MKKGIDYLTRGIEVILVLLLASMAVMVFANVVMRYGFNSGLAISEEMSRFFFVWLTFIGAVVTFKENGHLGVETLVRMFGRRGRMICMALTNALIIMCAVILFWGTWLQQPINASVIAPVSRMPMIYVFGVTYFAAVGIGIIAAVRLFRVLTNTVSEAELRQFAGEYDDDSQLVGRSE
;
A
#
# COMPACT_ATOMS: atom_id res chain seq x y z
N MET A 1 15.90 -16.63 -5.16
CA MET A 1 14.60 -15.93 -5.15
C MET A 1 14.55 -14.72 -4.21
N LYS A 2 15.19 -14.73 -3.02
CA LYS A 2 15.22 -13.57 -2.10
C LYS A 2 15.78 -12.28 -2.73
N LYS A 3 16.98 -12.33 -3.33
CA LYS A 3 17.62 -11.18 -3.98
C LYS A 3 16.74 -10.46 -5.04
N GLY A 4 15.96 -11.21 -5.84
CA GLY A 4 15.11 -10.62 -6.88
C GLY A 4 13.91 -9.84 -6.33
N ILE A 5 13.34 -10.31 -5.22
CA ILE A 5 12.25 -9.62 -4.51
C ILE A 5 12.79 -8.37 -3.82
N ASP A 6 14.02 -8.44 -3.30
CA ASP A 6 14.68 -7.30 -2.64
C ASP A 6 14.96 -6.15 -3.63
N TYR A 7 15.46 -6.47 -4.83
CA TYR A 7 15.64 -5.47 -5.90
C TYR A 7 14.33 -4.83 -6.36
N LEU A 8 13.27 -5.64 -6.53
CA LEU A 8 11.94 -5.12 -6.90
C LEU A 8 11.41 -4.16 -5.84
N THR A 9 11.53 -4.53 -4.56
CA THR A 9 11.08 -3.71 -3.43
C THR A 9 11.83 -2.38 -3.40
N ARG A 10 13.15 -2.43 -3.55
CA ARG A 10 13.98 -1.22 -3.60
C ARG A 10 13.64 -0.32 -4.80
N GLY A 11 13.30 -0.91 -5.95
CA GLY A 11 12.81 -0.15 -7.09
C GLY A 11 11.50 0.59 -6.78
N ILE A 12 10.56 -0.07 -6.11
CA ILE A 12 9.29 0.53 -5.70
C ILE A 12 9.51 1.66 -4.68
N GLU A 13 10.41 1.48 -3.70
CA GLU A 13 10.78 2.52 -2.73
C GLU A 13 11.37 3.75 -3.43
N VAL A 14 12.27 3.56 -4.39
CA VAL A 14 12.85 4.67 -5.16
C VAL A 14 11.76 5.42 -5.93
N ILE A 15 10.80 4.72 -6.53
CA ILE A 15 9.65 5.34 -7.21
C ILE A 15 8.84 6.18 -6.22
N LEU A 16 8.57 5.68 -5.01
CA LEU A 16 7.85 6.43 -3.98
C LEU A 16 8.58 7.73 -3.58
N VAL A 17 9.90 7.65 -3.38
CA VAL A 17 10.72 8.83 -3.06
C VAL A 17 10.70 9.84 -4.21
N LEU A 18 10.82 9.37 -5.46
CA LEU A 18 10.79 10.24 -6.64
C LEU A 18 9.42 10.92 -6.82
N LEU A 19 8.32 10.19 -6.61
CA LEU A 19 6.97 10.76 -6.66
C LEU A 19 6.78 11.84 -5.58
N LEU A 20 7.22 11.56 -4.35
CA LEU A 20 7.13 12.51 -3.25
C LEU A 20 7.97 13.77 -3.51
N ALA A 21 9.22 13.59 -3.93
CA ALA A 21 10.12 14.68 -4.24
C ALA A 21 9.61 15.54 -5.40
N SER A 22 9.11 14.91 -6.47
CA SER A 22 8.54 15.61 -7.63
C SER A 22 7.30 16.42 -7.23
N MET A 23 6.41 15.83 -6.42
CA MET A 23 5.24 16.52 -5.88
C MET A 23 5.64 17.74 -5.03
N ALA A 24 6.61 17.58 -4.13
CA ALA A 24 7.09 18.66 -3.27
C ALA A 24 7.72 19.80 -4.07
N VAL A 25 8.58 19.48 -5.05
CA VAL A 25 9.22 20.47 -5.93
C VAL A 25 8.19 21.23 -6.74
N MET A 26 7.20 20.54 -7.32
CA MET A 26 6.12 21.18 -8.08
C MET A 26 5.34 22.18 -7.22
N VAL A 27 4.85 21.75 -6.05
CA VAL A 27 4.07 22.61 -5.14
C VAL A 27 4.91 23.79 -4.67
N PHE A 28 6.18 23.57 -4.33
CA PHE A 28 7.10 24.64 -3.93
C PHE A 28 7.34 25.64 -5.07
N ALA A 29 7.62 25.16 -6.29
CA ALA A 29 7.80 26.00 -7.46
C ALA A 29 6.54 26.83 -7.75
N ASN A 30 5.35 26.26 -7.60
CA ASN A 30 4.09 26.97 -7.75
C ASN A 30 3.93 28.11 -6.73
N VAL A 31 4.32 27.89 -5.47
CA VAL A 31 4.33 28.92 -4.43
C VAL A 31 5.32 30.04 -4.79
N VAL A 32 6.55 29.70 -5.17
CA VAL A 32 7.56 30.70 -5.56
C VAL A 32 7.10 31.55 -6.75
N MET A 33 6.50 30.93 -7.76
CA MET A 33 6.00 31.68 -8.92
C MET A 33 4.81 32.56 -8.57
N ARG A 34 3.90 32.06 -7.74
CA ARG A 34 2.71 32.81 -7.34
C ARG A 34 3.06 34.05 -6.53
N TYR A 35 3.99 33.95 -5.59
CA TYR A 35 4.34 35.07 -4.71
C TYR A 35 5.50 35.94 -5.25
N GLY A 36 6.44 35.35 -5.99
CA GLY A 36 7.61 36.06 -6.53
C GLY A 36 7.39 36.68 -7.91
N PHE A 37 6.60 36.03 -8.77
CA PHE A 37 6.39 36.44 -10.17
C PHE A 37 4.94 36.82 -10.47
N ASN A 38 4.06 36.78 -9.46
CA ASN A 38 2.61 37.01 -9.60
C ASN A 38 1.94 36.13 -10.68
N SER A 39 2.52 34.96 -10.96
CA SER A 39 2.06 34.01 -11.98
C SER A 39 1.99 32.60 -11.40
N GLY A 40 0.89 31.85 -11.58
CA GLY A 40 0.74 30.49 -11.04
C GLY A 40 0.94 29.39 -12.08
N LEU A 41 1.36 28.19 -11.64
CA LEU A 41 1.35 26.96 -12.44
C LEU A 41 0.08 26.16 -12.17
N ALA A 42 -0.96 26.39 -12.98
CA ALA A 42 -2.20 25.60 -12.88
C ALA A 42 -1.94 24.09 -13.03
N ILE A 43 -0.97 23.70 -13.87
CA ILE A 43 -0.60 22.29 -14.08
C ILE A 43 0.03 21.66 -12.83
N SER A 44 0.71 22.45 -11.99
CA SER A 44 1.35 21.95 -10.77
C SER A 44 0.32 21.43 -9.76
N GLU A 45 -0.86 22.06 -9.70
CA GLU A 45 -1.92 21.66 -8.78
C GLU A 45 -2.58 20.34 -9.21
N GLU A 46 -2.71 20.13 -10.52
CA GLU A 46 -3.26 18.90 -11.07
C GLU A 46 -2.26 17.74 -10.99
N MET A 47 -1.00 17.98 -11.35
CA MET A 47 0.03 16.94 -11.33
C MET A 47 0.40 16.48 -9.93
N SER A 48 0.42 17.38 -8.94
CA SER A 48 0.67 17.00 -7.55
C SER A 48 -0.40 16.05 -7.02
N ARG A 49 -1.68 16.28 -7.38
CA ARG A 49 -2.77 15.36 -7.06
C ARG A 49 -2.58 13.99 -7.70
N PHE A 50 -2.10 13.93 -8.95
CA PHE A 50 -1.90 12.66 -9.63
C PHE A 50 -0.74 11.88 -9.01
N PHE A 51 0.39 12.53 -8.72
CA PHE A 51 1.50 11.90 -7.99
C PHE A 51 1.08 11.43 -6.60
N PHE A 52 0.23 12.19 -5.90
CA PHE A 52 -0.31 11.79 -4.60
C PHE A 52 -1.13 10.50 -4.68
N VAL A 53 -1.99 10.35 -5.70
CA VAL A 53 -2.77 9.12 -5.92
C VAL A 53 -1.83 7.93 -6.13
N TRP A 54 -0.84 8.06 -7.00
CA TRP A 54 0.15 7.02 -7.26
C TRP A 54 0.96 6.65 -6.01
N LEU A 55 1.44 7.66 -5.28
CA LEU A 55 2.20 7.48 -4.03
C LEU A 55 1.36 6.73 -2.99
N THR A 56 0.09 7.09 -2.83
CA THR A 56 -0.81 6.48 -1.85
C THR A 56 -1.03 5.00 -2.15
N PHE A 57 -1.34 4.66 -3.41
CA PHE A 57 -1.62 3.27 -3.79
C PHE A 57 -0.38 2.38 -3.79
N ILE A 58 0.75 2.88 -4.31
CA ILE A 58 2.01 2.14 -4.25
C ILE A 58 2.45 1.97 -2.80
N GLY A 59 2.38 3.03 -2.00
CA GLY A 59 2.73 3.01 -0.58
C GLY A 59 1.86 2.05 0.20
N ALA A 60 0.55 1.97 -0.09
CA ALA A 60 -0.34 1.00 0.52
C ALA A 60 0.09 -0.45 0.26
N VAL A 61 0.53 -0.79 -0.97
CA VAL A 61 1.03 -2.14 -1.29
C VAL A 61 2.30 -2.47 -0.50
N VAL A 62 3.25 -1.53 -0.44
CA VAL A 62 4.51 -1.71 0.29
C VAL A 62 4.26 -1.86 1.78
N THR A 63 3.47 -0.97 2.38
CA THR A 63 3.11 -1.04 3.81
C THR A 63 2.33 -2.32 4.12
N PHE A 64 1.44 -2.77 3.23
CA PHE A 64 0.70 -4.02 3.40
C PHE A 64 1.62 -5.25 3.41
N LYS A 65 2.69 -5.22 2.61
CA LYS A 65 3.74 -6.24 2.61
C LYS A 65 4.56 -6.22 3.90
N GLU A 66 5.00 -5.05 4.33
CA GLU A 66 6.01 -4.87 5.40
C GLU A 66 5.43 -4.86 6.82
N ASN A 67 4.21 -4.37 7.04
CA ASN A 67 3.68 -4.11 8.38
C ASN A 67 2.23 -4.59 8.52
N GLY A 68 2.07 -5.84 8.96
CA GLY A 68 0.80 -6.52 9.22
C GLY A 68 0.07 -6.10 10.51
N HIS A 69 -0.04 -4.79 10.79
CA HIS A 69 -0.80 -4.26 11.94
C HIS A 69 -2.27 -3.95 11.61
N LEU A 70 -2.72 -4.29 10.39
CA LEU A 70 -4.11 -4.08 9.95
C LEU A 70 -5.06 -5.17 10.47
N GLY A 71 -4.80 -5.67 11.68
CA GLY A 71 -5.59 -6.68 12.37
C GLY A 71 -6.13 -6.15 13.68
N VAL A 72 -7.26 -6.68 14.13
CA VAL A 72 -7.75 -6.42 15.48
C VAL A 72 -6.89 -7.25 16.46
N GLU A 73 -5.67 -6.80 16.69
CA GLU A 73 -4.66 -7.50 17.50
C GLU A 73 -5.24 -7.92 18.85
N THR A 74 -5.92 -7.00 19.54
CA THR A 74 -6.55 -7.26 20.84
C THR A 74 -7.55 -8.41 20.82
N LEU A 75 -8.35 -8.54 19.75
CA LEU A 75 -9.32 -9.63 19.61
C LEU A 75 -8.60 -10.97 19.36
N VAL A 76 -7.56 -10.95 18.53
CA VAL A 76 -6.78 -12.15 18.17
C VAL A 76 -5.97 -12.68 19.36
N ARG A 77 -5.46 -11.81 20.23
CA ARG A 77 -4.73 -12.20 21.46
C ARG A 77 -5.54 -13.09 22.39
N MET A 78 -6.85 -12.87 22.49
CA MET A 78 -7.75 -13.63 23.36
C MET A 78 -7.95 -15.09 22.91
N PHE A 79 -7.62 -15.42 21.67
CA PHE A 79 -7.76 -16.77 21.15
C PHE A 79 -6.46 -17.57 21.24
N GLY A 80 -6.59 -18.88 21.46
CA GLY A 80 -5.48 -19.82 21.29
C GLY A 80 -5.09 -20.01 19.82
N ARG A 81 -4.02 -20.78 19.56
CA ARG A 81 -3.41 -20.97 18.22
C ARG A 81 -4.42 -21.20 17.08
N ARG A 82 -5.40 -22.09 17.27
CA ARG A 82 -6.41 -22.41 16.24
C ARG A 82 -7.31 -21.22 15.92
N GLY A 83 -7.73 -20.45 16.93
CA GLY A 83 -8.54 -19.25 16.70
C GLY A 83 -7.75 -18.15 15.99
N ARG A 84 -6.47 -17.95 16.34
CA ARG A 84 -5.57 -17.01 15.65
C ARG A 84 -5.43 -17.36 14.16
N MET A 85 -5.26 -18.65 13.82
CA MET A 85 -5.21 -19.10 12.43
C MET A 85 -6.52 -18.85 11.67
N ILE A 86 -7.68 -19.10 12.29
CA ILE A 86 -8.98 -18.84 11.67
C ILE A 86 -9.17 -17.34 11.42
N CYS A 87 -8.84 -16.48 12.40
CA CYS A 87 -8.90 -15.03 12.24
C CYS A 87 -7.99 -14.56 11.10
N MET A 88 -6.75 -15.06 11.04
CA MET A 88 -5.81 -14.74 9.98
C MET A 88 -6.34 -15.18 8.60
N ALA A 89 -6.92 -16.38 8.49
CA ALA A 89 -7.53 -16.86 7.25
C ALA A 89 -8.71 -15.96 6.82
N LEU A 90 -9.60 -15.63 7.74
CA LEU A 90 -10.77 -14.79 7.48
C LEU A 90 -10.37 -13.38 7.03
N THR A 91 -9.42 -12.75 7.72
CA THR A 91 -8.90 -11.43 7.36
C THR A 91 -8.31 -11.45 5.95
N ASN A 92 -7.45 -12.43 5.62
CA ASN A 92 -6.86 -12.50 4.29
C ASN A 92 -7.92 -12.80 3.21
N ALA A 93 -8.93 -13.64 3.49
CA ALA A 93 -10.03 -13.89 2.57
C ALA A 93 -10.86 -12.62 2.27
N LEU A 94 -11.16 -11.82 3.30
CA LEU A 94 -11.84 -10.53 3.12
C LEU A 94 -10.99 -9.53 2.33
N ILE A 95 -9.68 -9.48 2.58
CA ILE A 95 -8.78 -8.62 1.81
C ILE A 95 -8.73 -9.02 0.33
N ILE A 96 -8.69 -10.32 0.03
CA ILE A 96 -8.76 -10.82 -1.35
C ILE A 96 -10.10 -10.42 -2.00
N MET A 97 -11.21 -10.55 -1.27
CA MET A 97 -12.52 -10.11 -1.75
C MET A 97 -12.51 -8.61 -2.10
N CYS A 98 -12.01 -7.76 -1.20
CA CYS A 98 -11.87 -6.33 -1.45
C CYS A 98 -10.96 -6.04 -2.66
N ALA A 99 -9.84 -6.75 -2.79
CA ALA A 99 -8.93 -6.60 -3.92
C ALA A 99 -9.61 -6.98 -5.26
N VAL A 100 -10.40 -8.05 -5.29
CA VAL A 100 -11.18 -8.45 -6.47
C VAL A 100 -12.22 -7.39 -6.81
N ILE A 101 -12.95 -6.87 -5.82
CA ILE A 101 -13.95 -5.80 -6.03
C ILE A 101 -13.27 -4.54 -6.56
N LEU A 102 -12.11 -4.14 -6.02
CA LEU A 102 -11.34 -3.00 -6.51
C LEU A 102 -10.87 -3.19 -7.95
N PHE A 103 -10.35 -4.38 -8.28
CA PHE A 103 -9.92 -4.70 -9.64
C PHE A 103 -11.10 -4.65 -10.62
N TRP A 104 -12.21 -5.28 -10.26
CA TRP A 104 -13.42 -5.33 -11.07
C TRP A 104 -14.06 -3.94 -11.25
N GLY A 105 -14.13 -3.16 -10.18
CA GLY A 105 -14.63 -1.78 -10.22
C GLY A 105 -13.77 -0.89 -11.13
N THR A 106 -12.44 -1.04 -11.05
CA THR A 106 -11.51 -0.34 -11.95
C THR A 106 -11.72 -0.76 -13.40
N TRP A 107 -11.92 -2.06 -13.66
CA TRP A 107 -12.24 -2.60 -14.97
C TRP A 107 -13.51 -2.01 -15.57
N LEU A 108 -14.57 -1.93 -14.78
CA LEU A 108 -15.83 -1.34 -15.22
C LEU A 108 -15.69 0.16 -15.50
N GLN A 109 -14.85 0.87 -14.75
CA GLN A 109 -14.61 2.30 -14.92
C GLN A 109 -13.58 2.64 -16.01
N GLN A 110 -12.80 1.68 -16.48
CA GLN A 110 -11.74 1.88 -17.48
C GLN A 110 -12.20 2.69 -18.72
N PRO A 111 -13.31 2.36 -19.41
CA PRO A 111 -13.74 3.13 -20.59
C PRO A 111 -14.16 4.57 -20.24
N ILE A 112 -14.68 4.79 -19.03
CA ILE A 112 -15.05 6.12 -18.53
C ILE A 112 -13.77 6.92 -18.26
N ASN A 113 -12.83 6.35 -17.52
CA ASN A 113 -11.57 7.00 -17.18
C ASN A 113 -10.67 7.26 -18.40
N ALA A 114 -10.81 6.45 -19.45
CA ALA A 114 -10.10 6.66 -20.72
C ALA A 114 -10.68 7.82 -21.55
N SER A 115 -11.99 8.08 -21.42
CA SER A 115 -12.68 9.14 -22.18
C SER A 115 -12.71 10.48 -21.44
N VAL A 116 -12.60 10.47 -20.11
CA VAL A 116 -12.50 11.69 -19.29
C VAL A 116 -11.07 12.24 -19.35
N ILE A 117 -10.94 13.48 -19.83
CA ILE A 117 -9.67 14.18 -20.00
C ILE A 117 -9.51 15.23 -18.91
N ALA A 118 -8.34 15.29 -18.28
CA ALA A 118 -8.00 16.28 -17.27
C ALA A 118 -7.98 17.71 -17.87
N PRO A 119 -8.61 18.71 -17.20
CA PRO A 119 -8.84 20.03 -17.77
C PRO A 119 -7.56 20.82 -18.05
N VAL A 120 -6.49 20.61 -17.27
CA VAL A 120 -5.25 21.39 -17.42
C VAL A 120 -4.20 20.64 -18.23
N SER A 121 -3.86 19.40 -17.82
CA SER A 121 -2.83 18.58 -18.45
C SER A 121 -3.27 17.91 -19.75
N ARG A 122 -4.59 17.87 -20.03
CA ARG A 122 -5.20 17.16 -21.16
C ARG A 122 -4.84 15.67 -21.20
N MET A 123 -4.54 15.07 -20.05
CA MET A 123 -4.26 13.65 -19.92
C MET A 123 -5.55 12.85 -19.63
N PRO A 124 -5.72 11.66 -20.24
CA PRO A 124 -6.77 10.74 -19.86
C PRO A 124 -6.66 10.31 -18.39
N MET A 125 -7.78 10.33 -17.65
CA MET A 125 -7.81 9.99 -16.22
C MET A 125 -7.45 8.53 -15.92
N ILE A 126 -7.44 7.66 -16.93
CA ILE A 126 -6.96 6.28 -16.81
C ILE A 126 -5.51 6.19 -16.30
N TYR A 127 -4.66 7.16 -16.60
CA TYR A 127 -3.28 7.18 -16.07
C TYR A 127 -3.24 7.47 -14.58
N VAL A 128 -4.26 8.14 -14.04
CA VAL A 128 -4.35 8.48 -12.62
C VAL A 128 -4.97 7.33 -11.85
N PHE A 129 -6.12 6.86 -12.31
CA PHE A 129 -6.87 5.81 -11.60
C PHE A 129 -6.39 4.40 -11.92
N GLY A 130 -5.68 4.17 -13.03
CA GLY A 130 -5.19 2.84 -13.40
C GLY A 130 -4.21 2.22 -12.40
N VAL A 131 -3.60 3.03 -11.52
CA VAL A 131 -2.75 2.52 -10.42
C VAL A 131 -3.53 1.60 -9.45
N THR A 132 -4.85 1.71 -9.39
CA THR A 132 -5.68 0.81 -8.57
C THR A 132 -5.61 -0.64 -9.04
N TYR A 133 -5.35 -0.90 -10.34
CA TYR A 133 -5.07 -2.26 -10.81
C TYR A 133 -3.81 -2.82 -10.18
N PHE A 134 -2.73 -2.03 -10.16
CA PHE A 134 -1.48 -2.43 -9.54
C PHE A 134 -1.68 -2.70 -8.04
N ALA A 135 -2.41 -1.83 -7.34
CA ALA A 135 -2.69 -2.01 -5.92
C ALA A 135 -3.54 -3.26 -5.64
N ALA A 136 -4.62 -3.45 -6.41
CA ALA A 136 -5.50 -4.60 -6.26
C ALA A 136 -4.77 -5.92 -6.52
N VAL A 137 -3.96 -6.00 -7.58
CA VAL A 137 -3.18 -7.20 -7.89
C VAL A 137 -2.09 -7.42 -6.84
N GLY A 138 -1.35 -6.38 -6.45
CA GLY A 138 -0.28 -6.47 -5.46
C GLY A 138 -0.79 -6.96 -4.09
N ILE A 139 -1.81 -6.28 -3.54
CA ILE A 139 -2.42 -6.66 -2.27
C ILE A 139 -3.08 -8.04 -2.36
N GLY A 140 -3.80 -8.31 -3.45
CA GLY A 140 -4.47 -9.59 -3.69
C GLY A 140 -3.50 -10.77 -3.71
N ILE A 141 -2.36 -10.64 -4.39
CA ILE A 141 -1.31 -11.69 -4.41
C ILE A 141 -0.72 -11.89 -3.02
N ILE A 142 -0.38 -10.82 -2.30
CA ILE A 142 0.19 -10.91 -0.95
C ILE A 142 -0.80 -11.62 0.00
N ALA A 143 -2.07 -11.23 -0.04
CA ALA A 143 -3.12 -11.84 0.78
C ALA A 143 -3.38 -13.30 0.39
N ALA A 144 -3.35 -13.64 -0.90
CA ALA A 144 -3.48 -15.01 -1.38
C ALA A 144 -2.33 -15.91 -0.91
N VAL A 145 -1.09 -15.42 -0.96
CA VAL A 145 0.08 -16.16 -0.44
C VAL A 145 -0.02 -16.37 1.07
N ARG A 146 -0.43 -15.33 1.83
CA ARG A 146 -0.66 -15.45 3.28
C ARG A 146 -1.76 -16.47 3.59
N LEU A 147 -2.89 -16.42 2.88
CA LEU A 147 -3.98 -17.37 3.04
C LEU A 147 -3.54 -18.80 2.73
N PHE A 148 -2.78 -19.00 1.65
CA PHE A 148 -2.26 -20.31 1.29
C PHE A 148 -1.32 -20.89 2.37
N ARG A 149 -0.47 -20.06 2.99
CA ARG A 149 0.38 -20.47 4.12
C ARG A 149 -0.43 -20.89 5.34
N VAL A 150 -1.51 -20.17 5.65
CA VAL A 150 -2.42 -20.53 6.74
C VAL A 150 -3.09 -21.87 6.46
N LEU A 151 -3.58 -22.09 5.25
CA LEU A 151 -4.23 -23.35 4.85
C LEU A 151 -3.27 -24.54 4.83
N THR A 152 -2.00 -24.32 4.49
CA THR A 152 -0.95 -25.36 4.53
C THR A 152 -0.36 -25.57 5.92
N ASN A 153 -0.86 -24.84 6.93
CA ASN A 153 -0.36 -24.87 8.31
C ASN A 153 1.17 -24.66 8.42
N THR A 154 1.73 -23.90 7.47
CA THR A 154 3.17 -23.57 7.40
C THR A 154 3.52 -22.29 8.14
N VAL A 155 2.54 -21.68 8.81
CA VAL A 155 2.71 -20.43 9.57
C VAL A 155 3.46 -20.72 10.87
N SER A 156 4.56 -19.98 11.08
CA SER A 156 5.37 -20.08 12.30
C SER A 156 4.64 -19.47 13.50
N GLU A 157 4.93 -19.96 14.71
CA GLU A 157 4.42 -19.38 15.96
C GLU A 157 4.80 -17.90 16.11
N ALA A 158 6.01 -17.51 15.66
CA ALA A 158 6.45 -16.12 15.66
C ALA A 158 5.56 -15.22 14.77
N GLU A 159 5.15 -15.72 13.60
CA GLU A 159 4.28 -14.99 12.67
C GLU A 159 2.85 -14.86 13.23
N LEU A 160 2.36 -15.90 13.93
CA LEU A 160 1.08 -15.89 14.65
C LEU A 160 1.08 -14.94 15.85
N ARG A 161 2.18 -14.85 16.60
CA ARG A 161 2.35 -13.90 17.70
C ARG A 161 2.40 -12.47 17.19
N GLN A 162 3.19 -12.22 16.14
CA GLN A 162 3.24 -10.92 15.47
C GLN A 162 1.85 -10.51 14.94
N PHE A 163 1.09 -11.43 14.34
CA PHE A 163 -0.29 -11.16 13.91
C PHE A 163 -1.24 -10.87 15.08
N ALA A 164 -0.99 -11.45 16.25
CA ALA A 164 -1.70 -11.10 17.48
C ALA A 164 -1.18 -9.78 18.09
N GLY A 165 -0.13 -9.15 17.55
CA GLY A 165 0.51 -7.97 18.14
C GLY A 165 1.38 -8.27 19.37
N GLU A 166 1.67 -9.55 19.62
CA GLU A 166 2.66 -9.98 20.61
C GLU A 166 4.05 -9.81 19.99
N TYR A 167 4.58 -8.58 20.05
CA TYR A 167 5.98 -8.31 19.74
C TYR A 167 6.83 -8.86 20.89
N ASP A 168 7.83 -9.70 20.59
CA ASP A 168 8.75 -10.19 21.62
C ASP A 168 9.39 -8.98 22.33
N ASP A 169 9.17 -8.93 23.64
CA ASP A 169 9.74 -7.99 24.61
C ASP A 169 11.23 -8.29 24.85
N ASP A 170 11.96 -8.77 23.83
CA ASP A 170 13.38 -9.10 23.92
C ASP A 170 14.25 -7.84 24.11
N SER A 171 13.68 -6.64 23.94
CA SER A 171 14.32 -5.38 24.33
C SER A 171 14.28 -5.10 25.84
N GLN A 172 13.45 -5.79 26.63
CA GLN A 172 13.44 -5.64 28.10
C GLN A 172 14.38 -6.59 28.84
N LEU A 173 14.90 -7.64 28.19
CA LEU A 173 15.89 -8.53 28.80
C LEU A 173 17.32 -7.97 28.74
N VAL A 174 17.62 -7.05 27.83
CA VAL A 174 18.95 -6.42 27.72
C VAL A 174 19.13 -5.27 28.73
N GLY A 175 18.05 -4.65 29.21
CA GLY A 175 18.09 -3.53 30.16
C GLY A 175 18.08 -3.91 31.64
N ARG A 176 18.09 -5.20 32.00
CA ARG A 176 18.12 -5.68 33.40
C ARG A 176 19.48 -6.25 33.83
N SER A 177 20.48 -6.21 32.94
CA SER A 177 21.83 -6.70 33.18
C SER A 177 22.89 -5.59 33.20
N GLU A 178 22.49 -4.32 33.26
CA GLU A 178 23.37 -3.18 33.55
C GLU A 178 23.05 -2.57 34.92
#